data_AF-A0A0J7XI01-F1
#
_entry.id   AF-A0A0J7XI01-F1
#
_cell.length_a   1.000
_cell.length_b   1.000
_cell.length_c   1.000
_cell.angle_alpha   90.00
_cell.angle_beta   90.00
_cell.angle_gamma   90.00
#
_symmetry.space_group_name_H-M   'P 1'
#
loop_
_entity.id
_entity.type
_entity.pdbx_description
1 polymer ?
#
loop_
_entity_poly.entity_id
_entity_poly.type
_entity_poly.pdbx_seq_one_letter_code
_entity_poly.pdbx_strand_id
1 'polypeptide(L)' 'MEPDTARIELRRATHDFNESLVDLVVRLTPVDGDAAAAVKRARSALFEAWTILCSPPEDDDDHDH' A
#
# COMPACT_ATOMS: atom_id res chain seq x y z
N MET A 1 15.58 15.96 -1.55
CA MET A 1 14.36 15.44 -2.19
C MET A 1 13.21 16.13 -1.50
N GLU A 2 12.34 16.82 -2.23
CA GLU A 2 11.20 17.49 -1.61
C GLU A 2 10.26 16.41 -1.04
N PRO A 3 9.70 16.60 0.17
CA PRO A 3 8.87 15.60 0.86
C PRO A 3 7.69 15.11 -0.01
N ASP A 4 7.14 16.00 -0.83
CA ASP A 4 6.06 15.66 -1.77
C ASP A 4 6.52 14.73 -2.91
N THR A 5 7.74 14.89 -3.40
CA THR A 5 8.29 13.99 -4.44
C THR A 5 8.51 12.60 -3.88
N ALA A 6 9.09 12.49 -2.68
CA ALA A 6 9.30 11.20 -2.01
C ALA A 6 7.96 10.50 -1.72
N ARG A 7 6.94 11.25 -1.27
CA ARG A 7 5.60 10.70 -1.03
C ARG A 7 4.94 10.17 -2.31
N ILE A 8 5.08 10.89 -3.42
CA ILE A 8 4.55 10.46 -4.73
C ILE A 8 5.25 9.20 -5.23
N GLU A 9 6.57 9.13 -5.10
CA GLU A 9 7.37 7.95 -5.48
C GLU A 9 6.96 6.72 -4.67
N LEU A 10 6.87 6.87 -3.34
CA LEU A 10 6.42 5.80 -2.45
C LEU A 10 4.98 5.37 -2.77
N ARG A 11 4.07 6.32 -3.02
CA ARG A 11 2.68 6.01 -3.42
C ARG A 11 2.64 5.12 -4.67
N ARG A 12 3.44 5.44 -5.69
CA ARG A 12 3.53 4.63 -6.92
C ARG A 12 4.10 3.24 -6.63
N ALA A 13 5.22 3.19 -5.91
CA ALA A 13 5.86 1.92 -5.55
C ALA A 13 4.92 1.01 -4.74
N THR A 14 4.20 1.54 -3.75
CA THR A 14 3.23 0.78 -2.95
C THR A 14 2.11 0.20 -3.81
N HIS A 15 1.58 0.99 -4.75
CA HIS A 15 0.56 0.52 -5.69
C HIS A 15 1.09 -0.59 -6.59
N ASP A 16 2.28 -0.43 -7.17
CA ASP A 16 2.88 -1.42 -8.08
C ASP A 16 3.18 -2.74 -7.36
N PHE A 17 3.66 -2.69 -6.11
CA PHE A 17 3.82 -3.88 -5.28
C PHE A 17 2.47 -4.55 -4.98
N ASN A 18 1.44 -3.77 -4.67
CA ASN A 18 0.10 -4.28 -4.38
C ASN A 18 -0.50 -5.04 -5.58
N GLU A 19 -0.31 -4.52 -6.80
CA GLU A 19 -0.77 -5.17 -8.03
C GLU A 19 0.05 -6.43 -8.35
N SER A 20 1.37 -6.40 -8.12
CA SER A 20 2.24 -7.57 -8.33
C SER A 20 1.87 -8.77 -7.45
N LEU A 21 1.22 -8.55 -6.30
CA LEU A 21 0.76 -9.63 -5.42
C LEU A 21 -0.46 -10.37 -5.96
N VAL A 22 -1.24 -9.80 -6.89
CA VAL A 22 -2.43 -10.45 -7.44
C VAL A 22 -2.05 -11.75 -8.15
N ASP A 23 -1.04 -11.69 -9.03
CA ASP A 23 -0.55 -12.85 -9.76
C ASP A 23 0.03 -13.91 -8.82
N LEU A 24 0.71 -13.49 -7.75
CA LEU A 24 1.24 -14.40 -6.75
C LEU A 24 0.11 -15.15 -6.01
N VAL A 25 -0.97 -14.45 -5.63
CA VAL A 25 -2.14 -15.08 -5.01
C VAL A 25 -2.78 -16.12 -5.93
N VAL A 26 -2.94 -15.81 -7.23
CA VAL A 26 -3.50 -16.73 -8.21
C VAL A 26 -2.64 -18.00 -8.32
N ARG A 27 -1.32 -17.86 -8.33
CA ARG A 27 -0.37 -18.98 -8.41
C ARG A 27 -0.29 -19.81 -7.12
N LEU A 28 -0.43 -19.19 -5.96
CA LEU A 28 -0.40 -19.87 -4.66
C LEU A 28 -1.70 -20.62 -4.38
N THR A 29 -2.86 -20.08 -4.79
CA THR A 29 -4.18 -20.65 -4.49
C THR A 29 -4.31 -22.15 -4.79
N PRO A 30 -3.86 -22.69 -5.94
CA PRO A 30 -3.93 -24.13 -6.22
C PRO A 30 -2.85 -24.97 -5.53
N VAL A 31 -1.81 -24.37 -4.94
CA VAL A 31 -0.68 -25.06 -4.31
C VAL A 31 -0.84 -25.12 -2.79
N ASP A 32 -1.16 -23.97 -2.17
CA ASP A 32 -1.30 -23.80 -0.73
C ASP A 32 -2.26 -22.63 -0.43
N GLY A 33 -3.43 -22.97 0.11
CA GLY A 33 -4.47 -21.99 0.43
C GLY A 33 -4.12 -21.06 1.58
N ASP A 34 -3.33 -21.51 2.56
CA ASP A 34 -2.93 -20.71 3.72
C ASP A 34 -1.86 -19.69 3.32
N ALA A 35 -0.91 -20.10 2.47
CA ALA A 35 0.05 -19.18 1.86
C ALA A 35 -0.66 -18.11 1.01
N ALA A 36 -1.63 -18.51 0.17
CA ALA A 36 -2.42 -17.57 -0.61
C ALA A 36 -3.23 -16.61 0.29
N ALA A 37 -3.80 -17.11 1.39
CA ALA A 37 -4.52 -16.28 2.37
C ALA A 37 -3.58 -15.28 3.08
N ALA A 38 -2.35 -15.67 3.41
CA ALA A 38 -1.36 -14.77 3.98
C ALA A 38 -0.99 -13.64 3.02
N VAL A 39 -0.76 -13.94 1.74
CA VAL A 39 -0.47 -12.91 0.72
C VAL A 39 -1.68 -12.00 0.47
N LYS A 40 -2.91 -12.53 0.48
CA LYS A 40 -4.13 -11.71 0.40
C LYS A 40 -4.20 -10.68 1.54
N ARG A 41 -3.85 -11.06 2.78
CA ARG A 41 -3.80 -10.12 3.91
C ARG A 41 -2.71 -9.06 3.73
N ALA A 42 -1.53 -9.45 3.24
CA ALA A 42 -0.47 -8.50 2.91
C ALA A 42 -0.92 -7.48 1.85
N ARG A 43 -1.67 -7.93 0.84
CA ARG A 43 -2.28 -7.05 -0.17
C ARG A 43 -3.25 -6.05 0.46
N SER A 44 -4.12 -6.48 1.37
CA SER A 44 -5.01 -5.56 2.09
C SER A 44 -4.23 -4.48 2.87
N ALA A 45 -3.15 -4.85 3.55
CA ALA A 45 -2.30 -3.89 4.27
C ALA A 45 -1.55 -2.92 3.34
N LEU A 46 -1.09 -3.39 2.16
CA LEU A 46 -0.47 -2.51 1.16
C LEU A 46 -1.49 -1.54 0.54
N PHE A 47 -2.71 -1.99 0.30
CA PHE A 47 -3.78 -1.12 -0.15
C PHE A 47 -4.09 -0.03 0.89
N GLU A 48 -4.17 -0.38 2.17
CA GLU A 48 -4.32 0.59 3.27
C GLU A 48 -3.17 1.61 3.28
N ALA A 49 -1.91 1.15 3.23
CA ALA A 49 -0.75 2.04 3.15
C ALA A 49 -0.81 2.98 1.92
N TRP A 50 -1.23 2.47 0.77
CA TRP A 50 -1.42 3.28 -0.43
C TRP A 50 -2.50 4.35 -0.24
N THR A 51 -3.63 4.01 0.38
CA THR A 51 -4.69 4.99 0.66
C THR A 51 -4.22 6.11 1.59
N ILE A 52 -3.43 5.79 2.62
CA ILE A 52 -2.82 6.78 3.52
C ILE A 52 -1.92 7.74 2.73
N LEU A 53 -1.11 7.22 1.80
CA LEU A 53 -0.24 8.04 0.94
C LEU A 53 -1.01 8.89 -0.08
N CYS A 54 -2.25 8.52 -0.41
CA CYS A 54 -3.13 9.30 -1.27
C CYS A 54 -3.77 10.50 -0.56
N SER A 55 -3.98 10.42 0.75
CA SER A 55 -4.50 11.55 1.53
C SER A 55 -3.48 12.70 1.53
N PRO A 56 -3.93 13.96 1.35
CA PRO A 56 -3.08 15.11 1.67
C PRO A 56 -2.62 14.99 3.13
N PRO A 57 -1.43 15.51 3.46
CA PRO A 57 -1.07 15.65 4.88
C PRO A 57 -2.20 16.41 5.57
N GLU A 58 -2.60 15.94 6.75
CA GLU A 58 -3.46 16.76 7.61
C GLU A 58 -2.66 18.03 7.88
N ASP A 59 -3.21 19.19 7.48
CA ASP A 59 -2.72 20.46 8.01
C ASP A 59 -2.95 20.33 9.53
N ASP A 60 -1.88 20.13 10.28
CA ASP A 60 -1.86 20.44 11.70
C ASP A 60 -2.08 21.97 11.77
N ASP A 61 -3.35 22.38 11.64
CA ASP A 61 -3.79 23.74 11.85
C ASP A 61 -3.42 24.06 13.30
N ASP A 62 -2.41 24.92 13.43
CA ASP A 62 -1.92 25.56 14.65
C ASP A 62 -3.11 26.00 15.52
N HIS A 63 -3.53 25.16 16.46
CA HIS A 63 -4.34 25.56 17.60
C HIS A 63 -3.44 26.23 18.65
N ASP A 64 -2.83 27.35 18.28
CA ASP A 64 -2.16 28.27 19.20
C ASP A 64 -2.48 29.72 18.81
N HIS A 65 -3.72 30.16 19.08
CA HIS A 65 -3.98 31.56 19.44
C HIS A 65 -5.31 31.80 20.17
#